data_AF-Q67XD9-F1
#
_entry.id   AF-Q67XD9-F1
#
_cell.length_a   1.000
_cell.length_b   1.000
_cell.length_c   1.000
_cell.angle_alpha   90.00
_cell.angle_beta   90.00
_cell.angle_gamma   90.00
#
_symmetry.space_group_name_H-M   'P 1'
#
loop_
_entity.id
_entity.type
_entity.pdbx_description
1 polymer ?
#
loop_
_entity_poly.entity_id
_entity_poly.type
_entity_poly.pdbx_seq_one_letter_code
_entity_poly.pdbx_strand_id
1 'polypeptide(L)'
;MEEGHKEPLVLRVEGSHCSLSEMDDFDLTRALEKPRQLKIERKRSFDERSMSELSTGYVRQDSILEMAHSPGSRSMVDTPLSVRNSFEPHPMVAEAWEALRRSMVFFRGQPVGTIAAYDHASEEVLNYDQVFVRDFVPSALAFLMNGEPDIVKNFLLKTLQLQGWEKRVDRFKLGEGVMPASFKVLHDPVRKTDTIIADFGESAIGRVAPVDSGFWWIILLRAYTKSTGDLTLSETPECQRGMRLILSLCLSEGFDTFPTLLCADGCSMVDRRMGVYGYPIEIQALFFMALRCALSMLKPDEEGRDFIERIVKRLHALSFHMRSYFWLDFQQLNDIYRYKTEEYSHTAVNKFNVMPDSIPDWVFDFMPLRGGYFVGNVSPARMDFRWFSLGNCVSILSSLATPDQSMAIMDLLEHRWEELVGEMPLKICYPCIESHEWRIVTGCDPKNTRWSYHNGGSWPVLLWTLTAACIKTGRPQIARRAIDLIESRLHRDCWPEYYDGKQGRYVGKQARKYQTWSIAGYLVAKMMLEDPSHIGMISLEEDKQMKPVIKRSASWTC
;
A
#
# COMPACT_ATOMS: atom_id res chain seq x y z
N MET A 1 -0.94 36.05 73.12
CA MET A 1 0.52 35.92 73.17
C MET A 1 0.97 35.66 71.75
N GLU A 2 1.51 36.72 71.13
CA GLU A 2 2.61 36.77 70.13
C GLU A 2 3.39 35.45 69.95
N GLU A 3 3.83 34.96 68.80
CA GLU A 3 4.41 35.45 67.52
C GLU A 3 4.17 34.33 66.47
N GLY A 4 4.25 34.42 65.13
CA GLY A 4 4.98 35.27 64.22
C GLY A 4 5.23 34.50 62.88
N HIS A 5 4.84 35.13 61.77
CA HIS A 5 5.56 35.21 60.48
C HIS A 5 5.67 34.03 59.47
N LYS A 6 4.99 34.22 58.31
CA LYS A 6 5.52 34.43 56.92
C LYS A 6 4.80 33.62 55.82
N GLU A 7 4.00 34.31 55.00
CA GLU A 7 3.61 33.94 53.62
C GLU A 7 4.75 34.23 52.61
N PRO A 8 4.62 33.76 51.35
CA PRO A 8 4.44 34.76 50.29
C PRO A 8 3.49 34.39 49.13
N LEU A 9 2.75 35.43 48.69
CA LEU A 9 2.52 35.89 47.30
C LEU A 9 1.70 35.05 46.30
N VAL A 10 0.39 35.34 46.34
CA VAL A 10 -0.52 35.73 45.24
C VAL A 10 0.04 35.81 43.81
N LEU A 11 -0.64 35.13 42.88
CA LEU A 11 -1.04 35.67 41.56
C LEU A 11 -2.41 35.06 41.17
N ARG A 12 -3.46 35.89 41.20
CA ARG A 12 -4.75 35.64 40.55
C ARG A 12 -4.65 36.05 39.08
N VAL A 13 -5.19 35.23 38.18
CA VAL A 13 -5.62 35.66 36.84
C VAL A 13 -7.08 35.28 36.68
N GLU A 14 -7.94 36.29 36.64
CA GLU A 14 -9.32 36.23 36.16
C GLU A 14 -9.29 36.21 34.62
N GLY A 15 -10.24 35.50 34.00
CA GLY A 15 -10.34 35.46 32.54
C GLY A 15 -11.47 34.59 32.01
N SER A 16 -12.69 35.11 32.11
CA SER A 16 -13.84 34.96 31.21
C SER A 16 -14.13 33.61 30.54
N HIS A 17 -15.32 33.08 30.82
CA HIS A 17 -16.10 32.27 29.88
C HIS A 17 -16.17 32.96 28.51
N CYS A 18 -15.93 32.22 27.42
CA CYS A 18 -16.45 32.56 26.10
C CYS A 18 -16.72 31.26 25.32
N SER A 19 -17.94 31.18 24.79
CA SER A 19 -18.43 30.11 23.94
C SER A 19 -17.61 30.01 22.65
N LEU A 20 -17.02 28.85 22.38
CA LEU A 20 -16.41 28.51 21.09
C LEU A 20 -17.50 28.00 20.15
N SER A 21 -18.27 28.94 19.63
CA SER A 21 -19.02 28.80 18.38
C SER A 21 -18.79 30.10 17.61
N GLU A 22 -18.33 29.99 16.37
CA GLU A 22 -18.04 31.11 15.45
C GLU A 22 -16.70 31.82 15.70
N MET A 23 -15.58 31.23 15.23
CA MET A 23 -14.37 31.95 14.82
C MET A 23 -13.37 30.93 14.23
N ASP A 24 -13.45 30.73 12.91
CA ASP A 24 -12.33 30.46 11.99
C ASP A 24 -12.91 30.19 10.58
N ASP A 25 -13.58 31.23 10.04
CA ASP A 25 -13.93 31.35 8.62
C ASP A 25 -13.30 32.67 8.12
N PHE A 26 -11.98 32.67 7.93
CA PHE A 26 -11.31 33.66 7.11
C PHE A 26 -10.22 32.96 6.27
N ASP A 27 -10.18 33.30 4.99
CA ASP A 27 -9.11 33.05 4.00
C ASP A 27 -9.16 31.83 3.03
N LEU A 28 -10.33 31.24 2.77
CA LEU A 28 -10.50 30.27 1.65
C LEU A 28 -11.28 30.80 0.43
N THR A 29 -11.77 32.04 0.47
CA THR A 29 -12.58 32.64 -0.60
C THR A 29 -11.82 33.58 -1.55
N ARG A 30 -10.51 33.75 -1.39
CA ARG A 30 -9.69 34.65 -2.23
C ARG A 30 -8.75 33.97 -3.25
N ALA A 31 -8.80 32.64 -3.39
CA ALA A 31 -7.99 31.89 -4.37
C ALA A 31 -8.78 31.29 -5.55
N LEU A 32 -10.05 31.68 -5.74
CA LEU A 32 -10.91 31.16 -6.81
C LEU A 32 -10.97 32.14 -8.01
N GLU A 33 -9.92 32.17 -8.82
CA GLU A 33 -10.03 32.63 -10.20
C GLU A 33 -10.31 31.44 -11.14
N LYS A 34 -11.35 31.61 -11.97
CA LYS A 34 -11.95 30.65 -12.92
C LYS A 34 -10.94 29.73 -13.65
N PRO A 35 -11.21 28.41 -13.78
CA PRO A 35 -10.37 27.55 -14.62
C PRO A 35 -10.62 27.88 -16.09
N ARG A 36 -9.58 28.39 -16.77
CA ARG A 36 -9.51 28.41 -18.24
C ARG A 36 -9.35 26.96 -18.72
N GLN A 37 -10.21 26.55 -19.65
CA GLN A 37 -10.13 25.27 -20.36
C GLN A 37 -8.73 25.11 -20.97
N LEU A 38 -7.89 24.26 -20.37
CA LEU A 38 -6.64 23.80 -20.96
C LEU A 38 -6.91 22.48 -21.69
N LYS A 39 -6.96 22.54 -23.02
CA LYS A 39 -6.79 21.37 -23.89
C LYS A 39 -5.37 20.83 -23.67
N ILE A 40 -5.24 19.77 -22.90
CA ILE A 40 -3.98 19.03 -22.77
C ILE A 40 -3.85 18.12 -24.00
N GLU A 41 -3.05 18.54 -24.97
CA GLU A 41 -2.55 17.66 -26.02
C GLU A 41 -1.58 16.64 -25.39
N ARG A 42 -1.98 15.37 -25.38
CA ARG A 42 -1.12 14.24 -25.01
C ARG A 42 -0.01 14.08 -26.06
N LYS A 43 1.14 14.72 -25.86
CA LYS A 43 2.38 14.33 -26.54
C LYS A 43 2.99 13.13 -25.82
N ARG A 44 2.89 11.97 -26.46
CA ARG A 44 3.67 10.78 -26.13
C ARG A 44 5.14 11.08 -26.40
N SER A 45 5.98 11.04 -25.37
CA SER A 45 7.41 10.83 -25.54
C SER A 45 7.90 9.86 -24.45
N PHE A 46 7.95 8.58 -24.81
CA PHE A 46 8.78 7.59 -24.17
C PHE A 46 9.38 6.76 -25.30
N ASP A 47 10.41 7.31 -25.91
CA ASP A 47 11.36 6.61 -26.76
C ASP A 47 12.72 7.19 -26.42
N GLU A 48 13.59 6.39 -25.80
CA GLU A 48 14.99 6.27 -26.19
C GLU A 48 15.61 5.07 -25.43
N ARG A 49 15.55 3.91 -26.09
CA ARG A 49 16.51 2.82 -25.88
C ARG A 49 17.87 3.31 -26.38
N SER A 50 18.85 3.43 -25.48
CA SER A 50 20.25 3.42 -25.86
C SER A 50 20.66 1.96 -26.14
N MET A 51 20.62 1.59 -27.42
CA MET A 51 21.27 0.39 -27.97
C MET A 51 22.40 0.88 -28.88
N SER A 52 23.56 1.12 -28.30
CA SER A 52 24.78 1.37 -29.07
C SER A 52 25.99 1.00 -28.23
N GLU A 53 26.47 -0.24 -28.36
CA GLU A 53 27.89 -0.56 -28.32
C GLU A 53 28.11 -1.98 -28.89
N LEU A 54 29.09 -2.08 -29.80
CA LEU A 54 29.65 -3.27 -30.48
C LEU A 54 29.10 -3.60 -31.88
N SER A 55 29.53 -2.78 -32.85
CA SER A 55 29.86 -3.23 -34.21
C SER A 55 31.37 -3.49 -34.30
N THR A 56 31.77 -4.60 -34.92
CA THR A 56 32.67 -4.69 -36.11
C THR A 56 33.50 -5.99 -36.05
N GLY A 57 33.32 -6.86 -37.04
CA GLY A 57 34.16 -8.06 -37.21
C GLY A 57 33.65 -9.01 -38.30
N TYR A 58 34.01 -8.70 -39.55
CA TYR A 58 33.71 -9.43 -40.79
C TYR A 58 34.17 -10.91 -40.81
N VAL A 59 33.48 -11.76 -41.59
CA VAL A 59 33.97 -12.41 -42.85
C VAL A 59 33.19 -13.72 -43.18
N ARG A 60 32.51 -13.70 -44.34
CA ARG A 60 32.26 -14.74 -45.41
C ARG A 60 31.88 -16.19 -45.06
N GLN A 61 31.19 -16.98 -45.89
CA GLN A 61 30.29 -16.89 -47.06
C GLN A 61 30.05 -18.37 -47.49
N ASP A 62 28.96 -18.62 -48.22
CA ASP A 62 28.66 -19.81 -49.07
C ASP A 62 28.14 -21.09 -48.40
N SER A 63 27.20 -21.88 -48.95
CA SER A 63 26.23 -21.75 -50.05
C SER A 63 25.40 -23.07 -50.16
N ILE A 64 24.29 -23.04 -50.91
CA ILE A 64 23.65 -24.15 -51.70
C ILE A 64 22.36 -24.83 -51.18
N LEU A 65 21.24 -24.36 -51.80
CA LEU A 65 19.98 -24.96 -52.32
C LEU A 65 20.08 -26.46 -52.75
N GLU A 66 19.06 -27.33 -52.92
CA GLU A 66 17.78 -27.20 -53.63
C GLU A 66 16.98 -28.55 -53.66
N MET A 67 15.66 -28.47 -53.94
CA MET A 67 14.78 -29.44 -54.70
C MET A 67 14.41 -30.81 -54.08
N ALA A 68 13.21 -31.42 -54.25
CA ALA A 68 12.01 -31.16 -55.07
C ALA A 68 10.91 -32.25 -54.86
N HIS A 69 9.61 -31.87 -55.03
CA HIS A 69 8.43 -32.63 -55.56
C HIS A 69 7.87 -33.86 -54.77
N SER A 70 6.56 -34.20 -54.66
CA SER A 70 5.28 -33.82 -55.31
C SER A 70 4.07 -34.54 -54.58
N PRO A 71 2.77 -34.40 -54.98
CA PRO A 71 1.66 -34.05 -54.07
C PRO A 71 0.56 -35.12 -53.86
N GLY A 72 -0.37 -34.90 -52.91
CA GLY A 72 -1.66 -35.60 -52.88
C GLY A 72 -2.54 -35.46 -51.63
N SER A 73 -3.68 -34.78 -51.80
CA SER A 73 -5.02 -35.14 -51.29
C SER A 73 -5.41 -34.92 -49.81
N ARG A 74 -6.40 -34.02 -49.65
CA ARG A 74 -7.59 -34.04 -48.76
C ARG A 74 -7.62 -33.28 -47.41
N SER A 75 -8.68 -32.46 -47.37
CA SER A 75 -9.54 -31.97 -46.26
C SER A 75 -8.95 -31.02 -45.22
N MET A 76 -9.35 -29.75 -45.20
CA MET A 76 -10.65 -29.15 -44.80
C MET A 76 -10.58 -28.69 -43.33
N VAL A 77 -10.68 -27.36 -43.19
CA VAL A 77 -11.20 -26.57 -42.05
C VAL A 77 -10.38 -26.54 -40.74
N ASP A 78 -9.90 -25.34 -40.43
CA ASP A 78 -10.04 -24.61 -39.14
C ASP A 78 -8.75 -23.88 -38.73
N THR A 79 -8.60 -22.66 -39.25
CA THR A 79 -7.77 -21.62 -38.63
C THR A 79 -8.72 -20.60 -38.03
N PRO A 80 -8.90 -20.52 -36.70
CA PRO A 80 -9.70 -19.46 -36.12
C PRO A 80 -8.89 -18.16 -36.15
N LEU A 81 -9.21 -17.36 -37.18
CA LEU A 81 -9.48 -15.93 -37.10
C LEU A 81 -9.19 -15.27 -35.74
N SER A 82 -8.31 -14.28 -35.76
CA SER A 82 -8.53 -12.95 -35.16
C SER A 82 -9.86 -12.77 -34.43
N VAL A 83 -9.89 -12.89 -33.10
CA VAL A 83 -11.07 -12.58 -32.27
C VAL A 83 -10.70 -11.54 -31.20
N ARG A 84 -11.35 -10.37 -31.34
CA ARG A 84 -11.62 -9.31 -30.35
C ARG A 84 -10.47 -8.41 -29.88
N ASN A 85 -10.07 -7.50 -30.76
CA ASN A 85 -9.85 -6.11 -30.37
C ASN A 85 -11.19 -5.34 -30.51
N SER A 86 -12.13 -5.57 -29.59
CA SER A 86 -13.28 -4.65 -29.43
C SER A 86 -12.85 -3.54 -28.49
N PHE A 87 -12.70 -2.32 -29.01
CA PHE A 87 -12.33 -1.10 -28.27
C PHE A 87 -13.41 -0.61 -27.28
N GLU A 88 -14.50 -1.36 -27.09
CA GLU A 88 -15.52 -1.01 -26.11
C GLU A 88 -15.10 -1.49 -24.71
N PRO A 89 -15.14 -0.60 -23.69
CA PRO A 89 -14.85 -0.99 -22.33
C PRO A 89 -15.84 -2.07 -21.89
N HIS A 90 -15.37 -3.05 -21.11
CA HIS A 90 -16.22 -4.09 -20.52
C HIS A 90 -17.40 -3.43 -19.78
N PRO A 91 -18.66 -3.88 -19.94
CA PRO A 91 -19.84 -3.20 -19.38
C PRO A 91 -19.74 -2.88 -17.89
N MET A 92 -19.05 -3.74 -17.14
CA MET A 92 -18.76 -3.58 -15.70
C MET A 92 -18.01 -2.29 -15.37
N VAL A 93 -17.22 -1.71 -16.29
CA VAL A 93 -16.46 -0.47 -16.06
C VAL A 93 -17.39 0.73 -15.86
N ALA A 94 -18.46 0.83 -16.67
CA ALA A 94 -19.41 1.94 -16.57
C ALA A 94 -20.19 1.89 -15.25
N GLU A 95 -20.65 0.70 -14.86
CA GLU A 95 -21.35 0.49 -13.59
C GLU A 95 -20.44 0.71 -12.38
N ALA A 96 -19.18 0.27 -12.46
CA ALA A 96 -18.19 0.53 -11.42
C ALA A 96 -17.99 2.03 -11.20
N TRP A 97 -17.88 2.82 -12.27
CA TRP A 97 -17.80 4.27 -12.20
C TRP A 97 -19.05 4.90 -11.58
N GLU A 98 -20.24 4.41 -11.93
CA GLU A 98 -21.48 4.87 -11.33
C GLU A 98 -21.52 4.59 -9.82
N ALA A 99 -21.13 3.38 -9.41
CA ALA A 99 -21.04 3.00 -8.00
C ALA A 99 -20.00 3.82 -7.23
N LEU A 100 -18.82 4.05 -7.82
CA LEU A 100 -17.79 4.90 -7.23
C LEU A 100 -18.28 6.34 -7.06
N ARG A 101 -18.96 6.92 -8.05
CA ARG A 101 -19.51 8.30 -7.94
C ARG A 101 -20.61 8.40 -6.87
N ARG A 102 -21.45 7.37 -6.71
CA ARG A 102 -22.46 7.32 -5.63
C ARG A 102 -21.82 7.26 -4.23
N SER A 103 -20.58 6.78 -4.12
CA SER A 103 -19.86 6.67 -2.85
C SER A 103 -19.22 7.99 -2.36
N MET A 104 -19.28 9.06 -3.16
CA MET A 104 -18.64 10.34 -2.85
C MET A 104 -19.23 11.02 -1.62
N VAL A 105 -18.36 11.54 -0.76
CA VAL A 105 -18.71 12.32 0.44
C VAL A 105 -18.40 13.78 0.19
N PHE A 106 -19.37 14.65 0.51
CA PHE A 106 -19.27 16.09 0.33
C PHE A 106 -19.21 16.81 1.69
N PHE A 107 -18.39 17.86 1.78
CA PHE A 107 -18.32 18.78 2.90
C PHE A 107 -18.44 20.21 2.37
N ARG A 108 -19.48 20.94 2.79
CA ARG A 108 -19.82 22.28 2.30
C ARG A 108 -19.87 22.33 0.76
N GLY A 109 -20.43 21.29 0.15
CA GLY A 109 -20.56 21.14 -1.31
C GLY A 109 -19.30 20.72 -2.07
N GLN A 110 -18.15 20.60 -1.40
CA GLN A 110 -16.90 20.15 -2.00
C GLN A 110 -16.72 18.64 -1.81
N PRO A 111 -16.32 17.87 -2.82
CA PRO A 111 -16.04 16.44 -2.65
C PRO A 111 -14.75 16.27 -1.82
N VAL A 112 -14.82 15.53 -0.72
CA VAL A 112 -13.72 15.37 0.25
C VAL A 112 -13.26 13.93 0.44
N GLY A 113 -13.88 12.97 -0.24
CA GLY A 113 -13.51 11.56 -0.15
C GLY A 113 -14.59 10.64 -0.67
N THR A 114 -14.43 9.34 -0.41
CA THR A 114 -15.44 8.32 -0.67
C THR A 114 -15.68 7.49 0.58
N ILE A 115 -16.94 7.12 0.82
CA ILE A 115 -17.36 6.27 1.94
C ILE A 115 -16.73 4.86 1.83
N ALA A 116 -16.57 4.12 2.92
CA ALA A 116 -15.97 2.77 2.87
C ALA A 116 -16.88 1.76 2.14
N ALA A 117 -18.18 1.75 2.47
CA ALA A 117 -19.18 0.90 1.81
C ALA A 117 -20.51 1.63 1.62
N TYR A 118 -21.13 1.44 0.46
CA TYR A 118 -22.47 1.96 0.17
C TYR A 118 -23.52 0.84 0.28
N ASP A 119 -23.61 0.24 1.48
CA ASP A 119 -24.48 -0.90 1.77
C ASP A 119 -25.68 -0.49 2.65
N HIS A 120 -26.84 -0.27 2.02
CA HIS A 120 -28.09 0.07 2.73
C HIS A 120 -28.78 -1.15 3.37
N ALA A 121 -28.32 -2.37 3.07
CA ALA A 121 -28.97 -3.59 3.56
C ALA A 121 -28.46 -4.01 4.94
N SER A 122 -27.29 -3.51 5.38
CA SER A 122 -26.75 -3.80 6.70
C SER A 122 -27.46 -2.96 7.77
N GLU A 123 -28.08 -3.61 8.75
CA GLU A 123 -28.70 -2.91 9.90
C GLU A 123 -27.67 -2.13 10.73
N GLU A 124 -26.41 -2.58 10.75
CA GLU A 124 -25.31 -1.94 11.44
C GLU A 124 -24.36 -1.27 10.45
N VAL A 125 -24.39 0.07 10.43
CA VAL A 125 -23.47 0.88 9.62
C VAL A 125 -22.03 0.81 10.17
N LEU A 126 -21.89 0.70 11.50
CA LEU A 126 -20.61 0.81 12.22
C LEU A 126 -19.79 2.02 11.73
N ASN A 127 -18.52 1.82 11.39
CA ASN A 127 -17.61 2.84 10.87
C ASN A 127 -17.51 2.83 9.33
N TYR A 128 -18.26 1.99 8.63
CA TYR A 128 -18.14 1.87 7.16
C TYR A 128 -18.84 2.99 6.40
N ASP A 129 -19.51 3.91 7.12
CA ASP A 129 -20.00 5.18 6.60
C ASP A 129 -18.97 6.33 6.67
N GLN A 130 -17.72 6.01 7.00
CA GLN A 130 -16.63 6.96 7.09
C GLN A 130 -15.72 6.91 5.87
N VAL A 131 -14.95 7.97 5.67
CA VAL A 131 -13.87 8.04 4.68
C VAL A 131 -12.58 7.56 5.35
N PHE A 132 -12.13 6.34 5.05
CA PHE A 132 -10.84 5.84 5.51
C PHE A 132 -9.71 6.29 4.59
N VAL A 133 -8.54 6.57 5.16
CA VAL A 133 -7.38 6.97 4.37
C VAL A 133 -6.98 5.86 3.38
N ARG A 134 -6.86 4.62 3.86
CA ARG A 134 -6.47 3.46 3.02
C ARG A 134 -7.51 3.12 1.95
N ASP A 135 -8.80 3.17 2.27
CA ASP A 135 -9.90 2.89 1.32
C ASP A 135 -9.99 3.97 0.23
N PHE A 136 -9.65 5.22 0.56
CA PHE A 136 -9.68 6.31 -0.39
C PHE A 136 -8.52 6.27 -1.39
N VAL A 137 -7.39 5.63 -1.09
CA VAL A 137 -6.23 5.56 -2.01
C VAL A 137 -6.62 5.05 -3.43
N PRO A 138 -7.26 3.89 -3.61
CA PRO A 138 -7.66 3.45 -4.95
C PRO A 138 -8.70 4.37 -5.59
N SER A 139 -9.65 4.92 -4.82
CA SER A 139 -10.62 5.90 -5.34
C SER A 139 -9.91 7.15 -5.87
N ALA A 140 -8.95 7.67 -5.11
CA ALA A 140 -8.17 8.84 -5.47
C ALA A 140 -7.33 8.58 -6.72
N LEU A 141 -6.67 7.42 -6.82
CA LEU A 141 -5.96 7.01 -8.04
C LEU A 141 -6.90 6.93 -9.23
N ALA A 142 -8.11 6.41 -9.07
CA ALA A 142 -9.10 6.35 -10.13
C ALA A 142 -9.50 7.75 -10.62
N PHE A 143 -9.83 8.67 -9.71
CA PHE A 143 -10.16 10.06 -10.05
C PHE A 143 -8.98 10.81 -10.68
N LEU A 144 -7.75 10.59 -10.21
CA LEU A 144 -6.53 11.16 -10.82
C LEU A 144 -6.34 10.67 -12.25
N MET A 145 -6.47 9.37 -12.52
CA MET A 145 -6.39 8.80 -13.87
C MET A 145 -7.49 9.33 -14.79
N ASN A 146 -8.68 9.61 -14.23
CA ASN A 146 -9.80 10.17 -14.96
C ASN A 146 -9.74 11.71 -15.14
N GLY A 147 -8.70 12.37 -14.62
CA GLY A 147 -8.54 13.83 -14.74
C GLY A 147 -9.48 14.63 -13.84
N GLU A 148 -9.94 14.06 -12.72
CA GLU A 148 -10.80 14.70 -11.72
C GLU A 148 -10.05 14.91 -10.38
N PRO A 149 -8.96 15.71 -10.32
CA PRO A 149 -8.05 15.75 -9.17
C PRO A 149 -8.60 16.51 -7.94
N ASP A 150 -9.67 17.29 -8.09
CA ASP A 150 -10.17 18.19 -7.04
C ASP A 150 -10.57 17.46 -5.76
N ILE A 151 -11.21 16.29 -5.87
CA ILE A 151 -11.56 15.45 -4.72
C ILE A 151 -10.32 15.02 -3.93
N VAL A 152 -9.20 14.74 -4.62
CA VAL A 152 -7.95 14.32 -4.00
C VAL A 152 -7.26 15.49 -3.32
N LYS A 153 -7.23 16.66 -3.96
CA LYS A 153 -6.74 17.91 -3.34
C LYS A 153 -7.51 18.22 -2.06
N ASN A 154 -8.84 18.18 -2.12
CA ASN A 154 -9.71 18.46 -0.98
C ASN A 154 -9.51 17.45 0.15
N PHE A 155 -9.40 16.15 -0.16
CA PHE A 155 -9.09 15.10 0.80
C PHE A 155 -7.74 15.34 1.50
N LEU A 156 -6.67 15.62 0.73
CA LEU A 156 -5.33 15.85 1.26
C LEU A 156 -5.29 17.05 2.22
N LEU A 157 -5.91 18.17 1.82
CA LEU A 157 -5.98 19.37 2.65
C LEU A 157 -6.88 19.16 3.88
N LYS A 158 -7.99 18.43 3.75
CA LYS A 158 -8.88 18.20 4.87
C LYS A 158 -8.26 17.28 5.91
N THR A 159 -7.63 16.18 5.49
CA THR A 159 -6.93 15.26 6.38
C THR A 159 -5.71 15.92 7.05
N LEU A 160 -5.06 16.86 6.37
CA LEU A 160 -4.01 17.71 6.94
C LEU A 160 -4.55 18.65 8.03
N GLN A 161 -5.74 19.23 7.86
CA GLN A 161 -6.41 20.00 8.92
C GLN A 161 -6.72 19.12 10.13
N LEU A 162 -7.17 17.88 9.91
CA LEU A 162 -7.39 16.90 10.99
C LEU A 162 -6.10 16.53 11.71
N GLN A 163 -4.96 16.45 11.00
CA GLN A 163 -3.65 16.28 11.62
C GLN A 163 -3.32 17.41 12.62
N GLY A 164 -3.79 18.64 12.36
CA GLY A 164 -3.60 19.78 13.25
C GLY A 164 -4.41 19.74 14.54
N TRP A 165 -5.34 18.79 14.70
CA TRP A 165 -6.21 18.71 15.87
C TRP A 165 -5.47 18.27 17.13
N GLU A 166 -5.97 18.71 18.28
CA GLU A 166 -5.57 18.14 19.56
C GLU A 166 -6.24 16.79 19.75
N LYS A 167 -5.46 15.70 19.66
CA LYS A 167 -5.98 14.33 19.79
C LYS A 167 -5.62 13.76 21.16
N ARG A 168 -6.58 13.15 21.84
CA ARG A 168 -6.41 12.55 23.16
C ARG A 168 -7.07 11.18 23.22
N VAL A 169 -6.37 10.23 23.85
CA VAL A 169 -6.93 8.95 24.29
C VAL A 169 -6.87 8.96 25.81
N ASP A 170 -8.03 9.00 26.45
CA ASP A 170 -8.16 9.18 27.90
C ASP A 170 -7.37 10.39 28.41
N ARG A 171 -6.23 10.17 29.07
CA ARG A 171 -5.34 11.22 29.60
C ARG A 171 -4.05 11.41 28.80
N PHE A 172 -3.88 10.69 27.71
CA PHE A 172 -2.68 10.73 26.87
C PHE A 172 -2.92 11.58 25.63
N LYS A 173 -2.04 12.56 25.39
CA LYS A 173 -2.04 13.38 24.16
C LYS A 173 -1.27 12.63 23.07
N LEU A 174 -1.89 12.39 21.92
CA LEU A 174 -1.23 11.71 20.80
C LEU A 174 -0.19 12.61 20.14
N GLY A 175 0.71 12.00 19.36
CA GLY A 175 1.73 12.71 18.59
C GLY A 175 1.14 13.70 17.57
N GLU A 176 1.81 14.82 17.37
CA GLU A 176 1.32 15.90 16.51
C GLU A 176 1.11 15.44 15.05
N GLY A 177 2.03 14.62 14.52
CA GLY A 177 1.95 14.10 13.16
C GLY A 177 0.96 12.96 12.92
N VAL A 178 0.24 12.48 13.94
CA VAL A 178 -0.68 11.33 13.80
C VAL A 178 -1.80 11.69 12.84
N MET A 179 -1.93 10.92 11.76
CA MET A 179 -3.05 11.01 10.81
C MET A 179 -4.23 10.17 11.29
N PRO A 180 -5.49 10.58 11.03
CA PRO A 180 -6.65 9.79 11.40
C PRO A 180 -6.74 8.51 10.56
N ALA A 181 -7.35 7.46 11.11
CA ALA A 181 -7.71 6.26 10.36
C ALA A 181 -8.82 6.59 9.35
N SER A 182 -9.83 7.30 9.83
CA SER A 182 -11.03 7.69 9.09
C SER A 182 -11.63 9.00 9.58
N PHE A 183 -12.53 9.57 8.80
CA PHE A 183 -13.36 10.69 9.23
C PHE A 183 -14.77 10.61 8.63
N LYS A 184 -15.73 11.26 9.29
CA LYS A 184 -17.14 11.33 8.88
C LYS A 184 -17.57 12.78 8.76
N VAL A 185 -18.38 13.09 7.75
CA VAL A 185 -19.11 14.36 7.66
C VAL A 185 -20.49 14.18 8.29
N LEU A 186 -20.82 14.99 9.29
CA LEU A 186 -22.15 15.08 9.87
C LEU A 186 -22.86 16.32 9.32
N HIS A 187 -23.97 16.09 8.62
CA HIS A 187 -24.84 17.14 8.13
C HIS A 187 -25.91 17.46 9.18
N ASP A 188 -25.95 18.70 9.67
CA ASP A 188 -27.06 19.20 10.46
C ASP A 188 -28.09 19.86 9.53
N PRO A 189 -29.23 19.22 9.24
CA PRO A 189 -30.24 19.77 8.33
C PRO A 189 -30.94 21.02 8.89
N VAL A 190 -30.95 21.20 10.21
CA VAL A 190 -31.60 22.34 10.88
C VAL A 190 -30.70 23.57 10.78
N ARG A 191 -29.41 23.42 11.10
CA ARG A 191 -28.43 24.50 11.02
C ARG A 191 -27.89 24.73 9.62
N LYS A 192 -28.08 23.77 8.70
CA LYS A 192 -27.47 23.73 7.36
C LYS A 192 -25.94 23.82 7.44
N THR A 193 -25.37 23.21 8.47
CA THR A 193 -23.92 23.20 8.71
C THR A 193 -23.39 21.78 8.62
N ASP A 194 -22.25 21.64 7.96
CA ASP A 194 -21.49 20.40 7.96
C ASP A 194 -20.39 20.47 9.02
N THR A 195 -20.26 19.41 9.81
CA THR A 195 -19.18 19.20 10.77
C THR A 195 -18.41 17.93 10.41
N ILE A 196 -17.14 17.86 10.80
CA ILE A 196 -16.33 16.66 10.59
C ILE A 196 -15.99 16.07 11.95
N ILE A 197 -15.99 14.75 12.04
CA ILE A 197 -15.45 13.99 13.17
C ILE A 197 -14.41 13.03 12.59
N ALA A 198 -13.26 12.93 13.24
CA ALA A 198 -12.18 12.03 12.86
C ALA A 198 -11.99 10.96 13.93
N ASP A 199 -11.52 9.77 13.53
CA ASP A 199 -11.10 8.68 14.43
C ASP A 199 -9.60 8.45 14.26
N PHE A 200 -8.82 8.69 15.32
CA PHE A 200 -7.38 8.47 15.38
C PHE A 200 -7.00 7.14 16.04
N GLY A 201 -7.99 6.30 16.35
CA GLY A 201 -7.84 5.05 17.11
C GLY A 201 -8.56 5.09 18.46
N GLU A 202 -9.09 6.24 18.87
CA GLU A 202 -9.87 6.38 20.09
C GLU A 202 -11.26 5.73 20.01
N SER A 203 -11.84 5.63 18.81
CA SER A 203 -13.12 4.93 18.63
C SER A 203 -12.93 3.56 17.98
N ALA A 204 -11.74 3.28 17.45
CA ALA A 204 -11.41 2.03 16.79
C ALA A 204 -11.55 0.82 17.71
N ILE A 205 -12.09 -0.28 17.16
CA ILE A 205 -12.18 -1.57 17.84
C ILE A 205 -10.77 -2.04 18.22
N GLY A 206 -10.54 -2.28 19.52
CA GLY A 206 -9.22 -2.67 20.02
C GLY A 206 -8.20 -1.53 20.16
N ARG A 207 -8.61 -0.27 19.96
CA ARG A 207 -7.74 0.93 20.04
C ARG A 207 -6.51 0.84 19.14
N VAL A 208 -6.69 0.26 17.96
CA VAL A 208 -5.62 0.09 16.97
C VAL A 208 -5.13 1.44 16.43
N ALA A 209 -3.82 1.56 16.21
CA ALA A 209 -3.20 2.78 15.70
C ALA A 209 -3.02 2.69 14.17
N PRO A 210 -3.51 3.66 13.38
CA PRO A 210 -3.47 3.64 11.92
C PRO A 210 -2.12 4.12 11.37
N VAL A 211 -1.04 3.36 11.62
CA VAL A 211 0.34 3.74 11.25
C VAL A 211 0.47 3.93 9.73
N ASP A 212 -0.23 3.12 8.95
CA ASP A 212 -0.26 3.17 7.49
C ASP A 212 -0.84 4.49 6.93
N SER A 213 -1.74 5.15 7.65
CA SER A 213 -2.47 6.32 7.15
C SER A 213 -1.55 7.52 6.87
N GLY A 214 -0.52 7.73 7.69
CA GLY A 214 0.50 8.74 7.42
C GLY A 214 1.31 8.47 6.16
N PHE A 215 1.66 7.20 5.92
CA PHE A 215 2.42 6.79 4.74
C PHE A 215 1.57 6.90 3.48
N TRP A 216 0.32 6.43 3.53
CA TRP A 216 -0.60 6.57 2.42
C TRP A 216 -0.87 8.03 2.06
N TRP A 217 -0.96 8.94 3.04
CA TRP A 217 -1.12 10.36 2.77
C TRP A 217 0.08 10.95 2.00
N ILE A 218 1.32 10.64 2.42
CA ILE A 218 2.54 11.10 1.71
C ILE A 218 2.60 10.51 0.29
N ILE A 219 2.30 9.22 0.15
CA ILE A 219 2.27 8.53 -1.15
C ILE A 219 1.21 9.15 -2.06
N LEU A 220 0.03 9.46 -1.53
CA LEU A 220 -1.07 10.05 -2.30
C LEU A 220 -0.78 11.51 -2.70
N LEU A 221 -0.12 12.29 -1.84
CA LEU A 221 0.36 13.63 -2.20
C LEU A 221 1.34 13.57 -3.38
N ARG A 222 2.26 12.59 -3.40
CA ARG A 222 3.14 12.37 -4.57
C ARG A 222 2.34 11.94 -5.80
N ALA A 223 1.37 11.04 -5.65
CA ALA A 223 0.56 10.59 -6.77
C ALA A 223 -0.22 11.77 -7.39
N TYR A 224 -0.78 12.66 -6.56
CA TYR A 224 -1.43 13.89 -7.00
C TYR A 224 -0.49 14.78 -7.82
N THR A 225 0.71 15.09 -7.30
CA THR A 225 1.66 15.99 -7.99
C THR A 225 2.18 15.38 -9.28
N LYS A 226 2.39 14.06 -9.32
CA LYS A 226 2.79 13.33 -10.54
C LYS A 226 1.69 13.26 -11.59
N SER A 227 0.44 13.08 -11.16
CA SER A 227 -0.72 13.01 -12.07
C SER A 227 -1.03 14.37 -12.70
N THR A 228 -1.05 15.42 -11.88
CA THR A 228 -1.50 16.77 -12.29
C THR A 228 -0.38 17.61 -12.86
N GLY A 229 0.88 17.32 -12.51
CA GLY A 229 2.02 18.21 -12.75
C GLY A 229 2.04 19.46 -11.87
N ASP A 230 1.03 19.64 -11.00
CA ASP A 230 0.90 20.77 -10.09
C ASP A 230 1.72 20.53 -8.81
N LEU A 231 2.87 21.20 -8.71
CA LEU A 231 3.73 21.14 -7.52
C LEU A 231 3.26 22.07 -6.41
N THR A 232 2.38 23.04 -6.70
CA THR A 232 2.03 24.12 -5.77
C THR A 232 1.43 23.58 -4.48
N LEU A 233 0.60 22.54 -4.56
CA LEU A 233 0.00 21.89 -3.40
C LEU A 233 1.06 21.33 -2.45
N SER A 234 1.99 20.50 -2.95
CA SER A 234 3.06 19.92 -2.13
C SER A 234 4.03 20.96 -1.58
N GLU A 235 4.15 22.09 -2.24
CA GLU A 235 5.05 23.18 -1.89
C GLU A 235 4.45 24.18 -0.87
N THR A 236 3.16 24.06 -0.55
CA THR A 236 2.51 24.87 0.48
C THR A 236 3.16 24.66 1.86
N PRO A 237 3.24 25.70 2.70
CA PRO A 237 3.76 25.57 4.06
C PRO A 237 3.05 24.49 4.89
N GLU A 238 1.73 24.34 4.70
CA GLU A 238 0.91 23.36 5.39
C GLU A 238 1.33 21.94 5.00
N CYS A 239 1.45 21.63 3.70
CA CYS A 239 1.86 20.29 3.25
C CYS A 239 3.30 19.97 3.66
N GLN A 240 4.21 20.95 3.59
CA GLN A 240 5.59 20.78 4.06
C GLN A 240 5.62 20.45 5.56
N ARG A 241 4.89 21.21 6.38
CA ARG A 241 4.75 20.93 7.82
C ARG A 241 4.13 19.56 8.07
N GLY A 242 3.07 19.20 7.33
CA GLY A 242 2.41 17.91 7.48
C GLY A 242 3.32 16.72 7.21
N MET A 243 4.11 16.78 6.13
CA MET A 243 5.15 15.78 5.85
C MET A 243 6.18 15.70 6.98
N ARG A 244 6.73 16.84 7.42
CA ARG A 244 7.72 16.89 8.51
C ARG A 244 7.18 16.30 9.82
N LEU A 245 5.92 16.56 10.16
CA LEU A 245 5.29 16.00 11.36
C LEU A 245 5.16 14.47 11.30
N ILE A 246 4.74 13.91 10.15
CA ILE A 246 4.69 12.45 9.95
C ILE A 246 6.10 11.85 10.02
N LEU A 247 7.06 12.46 9.33
CA LEU A 247 8.45 12.02 9.31
C LEU A 247 9.10 12.07 10.69
N SER A 248 8.76 13.06 11.51
CA SER A 248 9.26 13.18 12.89
C SER A 248 8.85 11.99 13.75
N LEU A 249 7.64 11.46 13.55
CA LEU A 249 7.16 10.29 14.29
C LEU A 249 7.91 9.02 13.88
N CYS A 250 8.06 8.75 12.58
CA CYS A 250 8.67 7.50 12.09
C CYS A 250 10.21 7.51 12.05
N LEU A 251 10.84 8.69 12.10
CA LEU A 251 12.30 8.87 12.20
C LEU A 251 12.76 9.27 13.60
N SER A 252 11.88 9.15 14.61
CA SER A 252 12.24 9.39 16.00
C SER A 252 13.32 8.42 16.47
N GLU A 253 14.18 8.89 17.38
CA GLU A 253 15.14 8.05 18.07
C GLU A 253 14.46 7.29 19.21
N GLY A 254 14.99 6.12 19.56
CA GLY A 254 14.45 5.28 20.62
C GLY A 254 15.40 4.14 20.97
N PHE A 255 14.91 3.18 21.76
CA PHE A 255 15.67 1.98 22.13
C PHE A 255 15.76 0.93 21.02
N ASP A 256 15.12 1.18 19.87
CA ASP A 256 15.08 0.25 18.77
C ASP A 256 16.49 0.04 18.18
N THR A 257 16.89 -1.22 18.06
CA THR A 257 18.17 -1.63 17.46
C THR A 257 18.04 -2.02 15.99
N PHE A 258 16.86 -1.83 15.40
CA PHE A 258 16.54 -2.15 14.02
C PHE A 258 16.21 -0.87 13.23
N PRO A 259 16.52 -0.81 11.93
CA PRO A 259 16.14 0.33 11.10
C PRO A 259 14.66 0.33 10.70
N THR A 260 13.98 -0.81 10.88
CA THR A 260 12.55 -0.99 10.67
C THR A 260 11.73 -0.25 11.72
N LEU A 261 10.47 0.06 11.39
CA LEU A 261 9.55 0.72 12.31
C LEU A 261 8.84 -0.32 13.17
N LEU A 262 9.04 -0.26 14.50
CA LEU A 262 8.33 -1.09 15.46
C LEU A 262 6.83 -0.78 15.48
N CYS A 263 6.01 -1.82 15.45
CA CYS A 263 4.55 -1.69 15.43
C CYS A 263 3.85 -2.61 16.43
N ALA A 264 2.72 -2.13 16.97
CA ALA A 264 1.74 -2.98 17.63
C ALA A 264 0.98 -3.85 16.60
N ASP A 265 0.28 -4.87 17.08
CA ASP A 265 -0.62 -5.66 16.23
C ASP A 265 -1.79 -4.79 15.75
N GLY A 266 -2.38 -5.11 14.60
CA GLY A 266 -3.52 -4.35 14.07
C GLY A 266 -3.20 -2.97 13.48
N CYS A 267 -1.94 -2.69 13.09
CA CYS A 267 -1.47 -1.33 12.76
C CYS A 267 -1.55 -0.92 11.27
N SER A 268 -1.89 -1.86 10.38
CA SER A 268 -1.87 -1.69 8.92
C SER A 268 -3.27 -1.83 8.33
N MET A 269 -3.41 -2.22 7.05
CA MET A 269 -4.70 -2.69 6.51
C MET A 269 -5.32 -3.78 7.37
N VAL A 270 -4.47 -4.66 7.94
CA VAL A 270 -4.88 -5.66 8.93
C VAL A 270 -5.07 -4.94 10.26
N ASP A 271 -6.30 -4.48 10.52
CA ASP A 271 -6.67 -3.66 11.70
C ASP A 271 -7.16 -4.48 12.91
N ARG A 272 -6.77 -5.76 12.96
CA ARG A 272 -7.12 -6.70 14.04
C ARG A 272 -5.88 -7.49 14.44
N ARG A 273 -5.95 -8.15 15.60
CA ARG A 273 -4.87 -8.99 16.12
C ARG A 273 -4.63 -10.20 15.20
N MET A 274 -3.51 -10.19 14.48
CA MET A 274 -3.17 -11.19 13.46
C MET A 274 -1.71 -11.64 13.52
N GLY A 275 -1.02 -11.29 14.61
CA GLY A 275 0.41 -11.53 14.74
C GLY A 275 1.23 -10.59 13.87
N VAL A 276 0.71 -9.42 13.47
CA VAL A 276 1.45 -8.44 12.67
C VAL A 276 2.20 -7.42 13.53
N TYR A 277 2.36 -7.69 14.83
CA TYR A 277 3.24 -6.91 15.73
C TYR A 277 4.73 -7.11 15.39
N GLY A 278 5.59 -6.19 15.83
CA GLY A 278 7.02 -6.20 15.53
C GLY A 278 7.30 -5.39 14.28
N TYR A 279 7.85 -6.01 13.24
CA TYR A 279 8.26 -5.33 12.01
C TYR A 279 7.55 -5.91 10.77
N PRO A 280 6.21 -5.69 10.62
CA PRO A 280 5.45 -6.29 9.53
C PRO A 280 5.86 -5.71 8.17
N ILE A 281 6.06 -6.57 7.17
CA ILE A 281 6.52 -6.19 5.81
C ILE A 281 5.67 -5.10 5.16
N GLU A 282 4.35 -5.09 5.42
CA GLU A 282 3.44 -4.06 4.89
C GLU A 282 3.85 -2.66 5.36
N ILE A 283 4.05 -2.48 6.68
CA ILE A 283 4.49 -1.19 7.22
C ILE A 283 5.89 -0.85 6.74
N GLN A 284 6.82 -1.82 6.70
CA GLN A 284 8.19 -1.53 6.28
C GLN A 284 8.26 -1.09 4.81
N ALA A 285 7.48 -1.72 3.93
CA ALA A 285 7.39 -1.36 2.53
C ALA A 285 6.73 0.01 2.33
N LEU A 286 5.63 0.30 3.04
CA LEU A 286 4.96 1.61 3.01
C LEU A 286 5.86 2.71 3.57
N PHE A 287 6.56 2.44 4.67
CA PHE A 287 7.51 3.36 5.26
C PHE A 287 8.63 3.71 4.28
N PHE A 288 9.25 2.69 3.65
CA PHE A 288 10.26 2.90 2.63
C PHE A 288 9.73 3.74 1.45
N MET A 289 8.53 3.41 0.95
CA MET A 289 7.90 4.16 -0.14
C MET A 289 7.61 5.62 0.25
N ALA A 290 7.06 5.86 1.44
CA ALA A 290 6.76 7.20 1.94
C ALA A 290 8.02 8.04 2.13
N LEU A 291 9.11 7.46 2.64
CA LEU A 291 10.41 8.14 2.73
C LEU A 291 10.92 8.59 1.35
N ARG A 292 10.86 7.70 0.34
CA ARG A 292 11.26 8.06 -1.02
C ARG A 292 10.34 9.10 -1.65
N CYS A 293 9.03 9.03 -1.38
CA CYS A 293 8.07 10.03 -1.83
C CYS A 293 8.34 11.40 -1.19
N ALA A 294 8.61 11.44 0.12
CA ALA A 294 8.93 12.66 0.84
C ALA A 294 10.20 13.33 0.30
N LEU A 295 11.26 12.56 0.01
CA LEU A 295 12.47 13.11 -0.63
C LEU A 295 12.18 13.83 -1.94
N SER A 296 11.17 13.39 -2.70
CA SER A 296 10.80 14.01 -3.98
C SER A 296 9.98 15.30 -3.85
N MET A 297 9.50 15.64 -2.64
CA MET A 297 8.58 16.76 -2.40
C MET A 297 9.02 17.74 -1.31
N LEU A 298 9.94 17.36 -0.42
CA LEU A 298 10.46 18.26 0.62
C LEU A 298 11.30 19.39 0.02
N LYS A 299 11.04 20.62 0.47
CA LYS A 299 11.87 21.78 0.12
C LYS A 299 13.20 21.73 0.88
N PRO A 300 14.33 22.09 0.27
CA PRO A 300 15.65 22.10 0.92
C PRO A 300 15.91 23.38 1.73
N ASP A 301 14.91 23.85 2.48
CA ASP A 301 15.08 24.88 3.51
C ASP A 301 15.84 24.32 4.73
N GLU A 302 16.11 25.13 5.75
CA GLU A 302 16.96 24.71 6.88
C GLU A 302 16.42 23.44 7.57
N GLU A 303 15.14 23.43 7.93
CA GLU A 303 14.47 22.25 8.51
C GLU A 303 14.42 21.09 7.50
N GLY A 304 14.11 21.37 6.23
CA GLY A 304 14.00 20.35 5.19
C GLY A 304 15.31 19.62 4.93
N ARG A 305 16.47 20.29 5.05
CA ARG A 305 17.78 19.64 4.91
C ARG A 305 18.06 18.61 6.00
N ASP A 306 17.70 18.89 7.26
CA ASP A 306 17.82 17.91 8.37
C ASP A 306 16.98 16.66 8.08
N PHE A 307 15.71 16.84 7.68
CA PHE A 307 14.86 15.72 7.31
C PHE A 307 15.43 14.94 6.11
N ILE A 308 15.89 15.61 5.07
CA ILE A 308 16.49 14.96 3.89
C ILE A 308 17.68 14.08 4.31
N GLU A 309 18.58 14.58 5.16
CA GLU A 309 19.73 13.82 5.63
C GLU A 309 19.30 12.57 6.43
N ARG A 310 18.36 12.73 7.36
CA ARG A 310 17.83 11.64 8.18
C ARG A 310 17.10 10.59 7.32
N ILE A 311 16.33 11.04 6.34
CA ILE A 311 15.63 10.15 5.40
C ILE A 311 16.65 9.33 4.60
N VAL A 312 17.68 9.96 4.01
CA VAL A 312 18.69 9.24 3.22
C VAL A 312 19.43 8.20 4.05
N LYS A 313 19.84 8.54 5.28
CA LYS A 313 20.47 7.59 6.21
C LYS A 313 19.55 6.40 6.51
N ARG A 314 18.28 6.66 6.83
CA ARG A 314 17.29 5.61 7.13
C ARG A 314 16.99 4.74 5.92
N LEU A 315 16.85 5.33 4.73
CA LEU A 315 16.61 4.61 3.48
C LEU A 315 17.74 3.62 3.17
N HIS A 316 19.01 4.04 3.32
CA HIS A 316 20.15 3.13 3.16
C HIS A 316 20.08 1.94 4.13
N ALA A 317 19.85 2.21 5.42
CA ALA A 317 19.75 1.16 6.43
C ALA A 317 18.57 0.20 6.18
N LEU A 318 17.38 0.73 5.84
CA LEU A 318 16.20 -0.05 5.48
C LEU A 318 16.44 -0.91 4.24
N SER A 319 16.99 -0.34 3.17
CA SER A 319 17.23 -1.10 1.93
C SER A 319 18.15 -2.30 2.16
N PHE A 320 19.24 -2.12 2.92
CA PHE A 320 20.14 -3.20 3.29
C PHE A 320 19.42 -4.25 4.15
N HIS A 321 18.71 -3.80 5.18
CA HIS A 321 18.05 -4.69 6.14
C HIS A 321 16.97 -5.54 5.47
N MET A 322 16.06 -4.92 4.72
CA MET A 322 14.95 -5.61 4.05
C MET A 322 15.47 -6.60 3.02
N ARG A 323 16.38 -6.18 2.13
CA ARG A 323 16.93 -7.05 1.07
C ARG A 323 17.78 -8.20 1.62
N SER A 324 18.40 -8.04 2.79
CA SER A 324 19.31 -9.04 3.36
C SER A 324 18.63 -10.04 4.29
N TYR A 325 17.57 -9.62 4.99
CA TYR A 325 16.99 -10.39 6.09
C TYR A 325 15.52 -10.73 5.92
N PHE A 326 14.76 -9.90 5.20
CA PHE A 326 13.36 -10.21 4.90
C PHE A 326 13.22 -11.04 3.63
N TRP A 327 14.19 -11.00 2.72
CA TRP A 327 14.15 -11.77 1.48
C TRP A 327 14.27 -13.28 1.74
N LEU A 328 13.38 -14.06 1.15
CA LEU A 328 13.37 -15.52 1.21
C LEU A 328 13.12 -16.11 -0.17
N ASP A 329 14.06 -16.93 -0.62
CA ASP A 329 13.95 -17.80 -1.78
C ASP A 329 14.38 -19.23 -1.38
N PHE A 330 14.40 -20.17 -2.32
CA PHE A 330 14.80 -21.55 -2.04
C PHE A 330 16.20 -21.66 -1.43
N GLN A 331 17.17 -20.91 -1.94
CA GLN A 331 18.54 -20.96 -1.42
C GLN A 331 18.60 -20.38 0.00
N GLN A 332 17.97 -19.24 0.23
CA GLN A 332 17.99 -18.60 1.54
C GLN A 332 17.23 -19.43 2.59
N LEU A 333 16.13 -20.10 2.20
CA LEU A 333 15.42 -21.06 3.06
C LEU A 333 16.33 -22.24 3.44
N ASN A 334 17.05 -22.81 2.47
CA ASN A 334 18.01 -23.90 2.71
C ASN A 334 19.15 -23.47 3.64
N ASP A 335 19.61 -22.23 3.55
CA ASP A 335 20.62 -21.68 4.45
C ASP A 335 20.06 -21.51 5.88
N ILE A 336 18.85 -20.94 6.04
CA ILE A 336 18.20 -20.75 7.35
C ILE A 336 17.91 -22.10 8.02
N TYR A 337 17.46 -23.09 7.25
CA TYR A 337 17.27 -24.46 7.74
C TYR A 337 18.54 -25.08 8.34
N ARG A 338 19.72 -24.59 7.92
CA ARG A 338 21.03 -25.07 8.39
C ARG A 338 21.70 -24.12 9.38
N TYR A 339 20.99 -23.10 9.84
CA TYR A 339 21.53 -22.16 10.83
C TYR A 339 21.97 -22.88 12.10
N LYS A 340 23.06 -22.38 12.68
CA LYS A 340 23.38 -22.64 14.08
C LYS A 340 22.64 -21.62 14.94
N THR A 341 22.38 -22.00 16.17
CA THR A 341 21.70 -21.18 17.18
C THR A 341 22.72 -20.65 18.19
N GLU A 342 22.30 -19.73 19.04
CA GLU A 342 23.10 -19.11 20.11
C GLU A 342 24.38 -18.41 19.60
N GLU A 343 24.34 -17.85 18.39
CA GLU A 343 25.47 -17.16 17.80
C GLU A 343 25.65 -15.76 18.44
N TYR A 344 26.67 -15.63 19.30
CA TYR A 344 27.01 -14.37 19.96
C TYR A 344 28.27 -13.74 19.35
N SER A 345 28.13 -13.09 18.19
CA SER A 345 29.22 -12.32 17.57
C SER A 345 28.72 -11.34 16.51
N HIS A 346 29.52 -10.32 16.16
CA HIS A 346 29.24 -9.43 15.02
C HIS A 346 29.28 -10.17 13.66
N THR A 347 29.95 -11.31 13.61
CA THR A 347 30.09 -12.17 12.43
C THR A 347 29.06 -13.31 12.40
N ALA A 348 28.05 -13.27 13.28
CA ALA A 348 26.96 -14.24 13.29
C ALA A 348 26.25 -14.28 11.94
N VAL A 349 25.98 -15.50 11.46
CA VAL A 349 25.15 -15.80 10.30
C VAL A 349 23.68 -15.70 10.70
N ASN A 350 23.29 -16.37 11.80
CA ASN A 350 21.94 -16.35 12.34
C ASN A 350 21.73 -15.12 13.26
N LYS A 351 21.71 -13.93 12.66
CA LYS A 351 21.71 -12.66 13.38
C LYS A 351 20.55 -12.44 14.35
N PHE A 352 19.43 -13.12 14.12
CA PHE A 352 18.22 -12.96 14.93
C PHE A 352 17.93 -14.18 15.80
N ASN A 353 18.83 -15.16 15.84
CA ASN A 353 18.68 -16.41 16.58
C ASN A 353 17.35 -17.13 16.24
N VAL A 354 17.04 -17.24 14.94
CA VAL A 354 15.89 -18.03 14.46
C VAL A 354 16.19 -19.50 14.69
N MET A 355 15.28 -20.21 15.35
CA MET A 355 15.41 -21.66 15.59
C MET A 355 15.03 -22.40 14.30
N PRO A 356 15.91 -23.20 13.67
CA PRO A 356 15.59 -23.93 12.44
C PRO A 356 14.36 -24.84 12.58
N ASP A 357 14.21 -25.49 13.74
CA ASP A 357 13.06 -26.36 14.04
C ASP A 357 11.73 -25.60 14.18
N SER A 358 11.76 -24.26 14.25
CA SER A 358 10.54 -23.43 14.28
C SER A 358 10.02 -23.03 12.90
N ILE A 359 10.74 -23.38 11.82
CA ILE A 359 10.28 -23.14 10.44
C ILE A 359 9.05 -24.03 10.18
N PRO A 360 7.89 -23.47 9.82
CA PRO A 360 6.70 -24.28 9.57
C PRO A 360 6.86 -25.18 8.33
N ASP A 361 6.38 -26.43 8.40
CA ASP A 361 6.49 -27.43 7.33
C ASP A 361 6.00 -26.91 5.97
N TRP A 362 4.89 -26.16 5.96
CA TRP A 362 4.27 -25.64 4.74
C TRP A 362 5.23 -24.77 3.91
N VAL A 363 6.23 -24.13 4.54
CA VAL A 363 7.18 -23.24 3.87
C VAL A 363 8.05 -24.03 2.88
N PHE A 364 8.46 -25.25 3.24
CA PHE A 364 9.30 -26.10 2.39
C PHE A 364 8.55 -26.58 1.14
N ASP A 365 7.26 -26.93 1.29
CA ASP A 365 6.42 -27.35 0.17
C ASP A 365 5.98 -26.15 -0.71
N PHE A 366 5.74 -25.00 -0.07
CA PHE A 366 5.30 -23.79 -0.74
C PHE A 366 6.42 -23.14 -1.57
N MET A 367 7.67 -23.16 -1.13
CA MET A 367 8.77 -22.49 -1.83
C MET A 367 9.12 -23.16 -3.18
N PRO A 368 8.91 -22.51 -4.34
CA PRO A 368 9.31 -23.07 -5.62
C PRO A 368 10.83 -22.99 -5.82
N LEU A 369 11.37 -23.79 -6.75
CA LEU A 369 12.80 -23.70 -7.15
C LEU A 369 13.16 -22.36 -7.81
N ARG A 370 12.19 -21.72 -8.47
CA ARG A 370 12.31 -20.39 -9.04
C ARG A 370 11.22 -19.50 -8.46
N GLY A 371 11.64 -18.48 -7.73
CA GLY A 371 10.77 -17.53 -7.08
C GLY A 371 11.23 -17.23 -5.66
N GLY A 372 10.61 -16.22 -5.06
CA GLY A 372 10.93 -15.78 -3.70
C GLY A 372 10.04 -14.61 -3.31
N TYR A 373 10.08 -14.23 -2.04
CA TYR A 373 9.28 -13.13 -1.50
C TYR A 373 9.92 -12.53 -0.26
N PHE A 374 9.40 -11.38 0.17
CA PHE A 374 9.71 -10.84 1.49
C PHE A 374 8.79 -11.47 2.53
N VAL A 375 9.38 -12.10 3.55
CA VAL A 375 8.67 -12.70 4.69
C VAL A 375 7.85 -11.66 5.45
N GLY A 376 6.81 -12.11 6.14
CA GLY A 376 5.86 -11.24 6.82
C GLY A 376 6.45 -10.40 7.95
N ASN A 377 7.45 -10.92 8.66
CA ASN A 377 8.07 -10.25 9.81
C ASN A 377 9.45 -10.83 10.14
N VAL A 378 10.39 -9.99 10.58
CA VAL A 378 11.68 -10.40 11.15
C VAL A 378 11.91 -9.60 12.42
N SER A 379 11.93 -10.28 13.57
CA SER A 379 12.06 -9.71 14.93
C SER A 379 13.06 -10.54 15.76
N PRO A 380 13.50 -10.08 16.95
CA PRO A 380 14.33 -10.90 17.84
C PRO A 380 13.74 -12.29 18.09
N ALA A 381 14.47 -13.35 17.73
CA ALA A 381 14.08 -14.76 17.84
C ALA A 381 12.77 -15.13 17.11
N ARG A 382 12.33 -14.33 16.13
CA ARG A 382 11.06 -14.54 15.42
C ARG A 382 11.18 -14.21 13.94
N MET A 383 10.76 -15.14 13.10
CA MET A 383 10.56 -14.93 11.67
C MET A 383 9.17 -15.42 11.30
N ASP A 384 8.30 -14.51 10.85
CA ASP A 384 6.97 -14.87 10.36
C ASP A 384 7.06 -15.14 8.85
N PHE A 385 7.05 -16.41 8.49
CA PHE A 385 7.20 -16.87 7.12
C PHE A 385 5.96 -16.62 6.25
N ARG A 386 4.83 -16.15 6.79
CA ARG A 386 3.64 -15.90 5.95
C ARG A 386 3.96 -14.89 4.85
N TRP A 387 3.49 -15.17 3.65
CA TRP A 387 3.53 -14.24 2.53
C TRP A 387 2.42 -13.20 2.71
N PHE A 388 2.72 -11.91 2.53
CA PHE A 388 1.74 -10.82 2.58
C PHE A 388 1.73 -10.06 1.24
N SER A 389 0.55 -9.99 0.62
CA SER A 389 0.36 -9.39 -0.71
C SER A 389 0.84 -7.95 -0.81
N LEU A 390 0.31 -7.10 0.06
CA LEU A 390 0.49 -5.66 -0.05
C LEU A 390 1.95 -5.27 0.17
N GLY A 391 2.61 -5.85 1.17
CA GLY A 391 4.03 -5.64 1.44
C GLY A 391 4.93 -6.03 0.26
N ASN A 392 4.66 -7.17 -0.39
CA ASN A 392 5.44 -7.60 -1.56
C ASN A 392 5.17 -6.71 -2.79
N CYS A 393 3.91 -6.34 -3.05
CA CYS A 393 3.57 -5.43 -4.15
C CYS A 393 4.20 -4.04 -3.96
N VAL A 394 4.06 -3.44 -2.77
CA VAL A 394 4.66 -2.13 -2.45
C VAL A 394 6.20 -2.20 -2.49
N SER A 395 6.80 -3.33 -2.14
CA SER A 395 8.25 -3.51 -2.26
C SER A 395 8.74 -3.45 -3.72
N ILE A 396 7.96 -3.99 -4.66
CA ILE A 396 8.22 -3.86 -6.10
C ILE A 396 8.03 -2.41 -6.57
N LEU A 397 6.88 -1.80 -6.21
CA LEU A 397 6.50 -0.45 -6.66
C LEU A 397 7.46 0.63 -6.17
N SER A 398 7.93 0.52 -4.93
CA SER A 398 8.88 1.45 -4.31
C SER A 398 10.35 1.20 -4.71
N SER A 399 10.62 0.16 -5.51
CA SER A 399 11.97 -0.34 -5.81
C SER A 399 12.80 -0.66 -4.55
N LEU A 400 12.12 -1.09 -3.48
CA LEU A 400 12.75 -1.75 -2.34
C LEU A 400 13.29 -3.12 -2.77
N ALA A 401 12.48 -3.90 -3.49
CA ALA A 401 12.93 -5.11 -4.15
C ALA A 401 13.93 -4.76 -5.26
N THR A 402 15.01 -5.53 -5.39
CA THR A 402 15.85 -5.46 -6.61
C THR A 402 15.05 -5.95 -7.83
N PRO A 403 15.52 -5.70 -9.06
CA PRO A 403 14.90 -6.25 -10.26
C PRO A 403 14.77 -7.78 -10.19
N ASP A 404 15.82 -8.49 -9.77
CA ASP A 404 15.82 -9.95 -9.62
C ASP A 404 14.79 -10.41 -8.59
N GLN A 405 14.73 -9.74 -7.43
CA GLN A 405 13.73 -10.04 -6.40
C GLN A 405 12.30 -9.77 -6.89
N SER A 406 12.10 -8.70 -7.66
CA SER A 406 10.80 -8.36 -8.24
C SER A 406 10.33 -9.42 -9.24
N MET A 407 11.25 -9.91 -10.09
CA MET A 407 10.98 -11.00 -11.01
C MET A 407 10.70 -12.31 -10.26
N ALA A 408 11.45 -12.60 -9.20
CA ALA A 408 11.24 -13.78 -8.36
C ALA A 408 9.89 -13.76 -7.61
N ILE A 409 9.39 -12.59 -7.19
CA ILE A 409 8.03 -12.46 -6.64
C ILE A 409 6.98 -12.79 -7.70
N MET A 410 7.18 -12.33 -8.95
CA MET A 410 6.27 -12.66 -10.06
C MET A 410 6.33 -14.14 -10.43
N ASP A 411 7.53 -14.74 -10.45
CA ASP A 411 7.69 -16.18 -10.69
C ASP A 411 7.01 -16.99 -9.57
N LEU A 412 7.15 -16.60 -8.30
CA LEU A 412 6.41 -17.24 -7.19
C LEU A 412 4.90 -17.20 -7.43
N LEU A 413 4.37 -16.04 -7.81
CA LEU A 413 2.94 -15.85 -8.04
C LEU A 413 2.43 -16.68 -9.23
N GLU A 414 3.22 -16.84 -10.29
CA GLU A 414 2.91 -17.73 -11.40
C GLU A 414 2.93 -19.22 -10.97
N HIS A 415 3.91 -19.65 -10.17
CA HIS A 415 4.05 -21.05 -9.71
C HIS A 415 3.03 -21.46 -8.63
N ARG A 416 2.59 -20.50 -7.80
CA ARG A 416 1.65 -20.70 -6.67
C ARG A 416 0.35 -19.94 -6.88
N TRP A 417 -0.10 -19.87 -8.14
CA TRP A 417 -1.30 -19.13 -8.52
C TRP A 417 -2.54 -19.60 -7.75
N GLU A 418 -2.73 -20.91 -7.60
CA GLU A 418 -3.91 -21.46 -6.92
C GLU A 418 -3.91 -21.13 -5.41
N GLU A 419 -2.74 -21.06 -4.78
CA GLU A 419 -2.60 -20.73 -3.36
C GLU A 419 -2.76 -19.23 -3.11
N LEU A 420 -2.15 -18.38 -3.95
CA LEU A 420 -2.07 -16.93 -3.71
C LEU A 420 -3.22 -16.15 -4.36
N VAL A 421 -3.78 -16.65 -5.47
CA VAL A 421 -4.89 -16.04 -6.21
C VAL A 421 -6.13 -16.92 -6.11
N GLY A 422 -6.05 -18.15 -6.59
CA GLY A 422 -7.19 -19.05 -6.74
C GLY A 422 -8.24 -18.50 -7.72
N GLU A 423 -9.52 -18.51 -7.32
CA GLU A 423 -10.66 -18.05 -8.12
C GLU A 423 -11.11 -16.62 -7.78
N MET A 424 -10.38 -15.92 -6.91
CA MET A 424 -10.59 -14.52 -6.59
C MET A 424 -9.28 -13.85 -6.14
N PRO A 425 -8.67 -12.98 -6.98
CA PRO A 425 -7.50 -12.22 -6.58
C PRO A 425 -7.86 -11.20 -5.48
N LEU A 426 -6.98 -10.93 -4.52
CA LEU A 426 -5.73 -11.60 -4.18
C LEU A 426 -5.78 -12.00 -2.69
N LYS A 427 -5.16 -13.11 -2.29
CA LYS A 427 -5.07 -13.46 -0.86
C LYS A 427 -4.35 -12.36 -0.10
N ILE A 428 -4.90 -11.86 1.00
CA ILE A 428 -4.21 -10.82 1.79
C ILE A 428 -2.90 -11.34 2.39
N CYS A 429 -2.92 -12.58 2.89
CA CYS A 429 -1.77 -13.33 3.32
C CYS A 429 -1.91 -14.82 3.02
N TYR A 430 -0.79 -15.56 3.02
CA TYR A 430 -0.77 -17.01 2.86
C TYR A 430 0.29 -17.67 3.75
N PRO A 431 0.00 -18.82 4.38
CA PRO A 431 -1.32 -19.46 4.53
C PRO A 431 -2.17 -18.74 5.60
N CYS A 432 -3.37 -19.25 5.88
CA CYS A 432 -4.11 -18.85 7.06
C CYS A 432 -3.56 -19.54 8.32
N ILE A 433 -3.71 -18.89 9.47
CA ILE A 433 -3.48 -19.44 10.80
C ILE A 433 -4.66 -20.35 11.17
N GLU A 434 -4.37 -21.58 11.61
CA GLU A 434 -5.40 -22.57 11.98
C GLU A 434 -5.29 -23.08 13.43
N SER A 435 -6.39 -23.63 13.93
CA SER A 435 -6.42 -24.49 15.13
C SER A 435 -5.80 -23.85 16.38
N HIS A 436 -4.68 -24.37 16.89
CA HIS A 436 -4.06 -23.89 18.13
C HIS A 436 -3.41 -22.51 17.93
N GLU A 437 -2.70 -22.34 16.81
CA GLU A 437 -2.08 -21.08 16.45
C GLU A 437 -3.13 -19.98 16.32
N TRP A 438 -4.31 -20.28 15.77
CA TRP A 438 -5.40 -19.30 15.64
C TRP A 438 -5.88 -18.80 17.00
N ARG A 439 -6.04 -19.71 17.98
CA ARG A 439 -6.46 -19.35 19.34
C ARG A 439 -5.43 -18.44 20.01
N ILE A 440 -4.14 -18.74 19.84
CA ILE A 440 -3.04 -18.00 20.47
C ILE A 440 -2.80 -16.65 19.80
N VAL A 441 -2.60 -16.65 18.48
CA VAL A 441 -2.16 -15.46 17.73
C VAL A 441 -3.27 -14.43 17.65
N THR A 442 -4.50 -14.85 17.34
CA THR A 442 -5.63 -13.93 17.15
C THR A 442 -6.38 -13.62 18.45
N GLY A 443 -6.19 -14.42 19.51
CA GLY A 443 -7.02 -14.34 20.71
C GLY A 443 -8.45 -14.84 20.48
N CYS A 444 -8.61 -15.91 19.69
CA CYS A 444 -9.90 -16.48 19.30
C CYS A 444 -10.82 -15.49 18.55
N ASP A 445 -10.25 -14.64 17.68
CA ASP A 445 -11.00 -13.60 16.96
C ASP A 445 -11.98 -14.20 15.94
N PRO A 446 -13.31 -14.10 16.15
CA PRO A 446 -14.31 -14.77 15.33
C PRO A 446 -14.47 -14.18 13.93
N LYS A 447 -13.93 -12.98 13.66
CA LYS A 447 -13.93 -12.38 12.31
C LYS A 447 -12.80 -12.94 11.45
N ASN A 448 -11.71 -13.41 12.07
CA ASN A 448 -10.50 -13.92 11.42
C ASN A 448 -10.42 -15.46 11.47
N THR A 449 -11.52 -16.16 11.17
CA THR A 449 -11.53 -17.63 11.09
C THR A 449 -10.68 -18.16 9.92
N ARG A 450 -10.53 -19.49 9.81
CA ARG A 450 -9.76 -20.14 8.73
C ARG A 450 -10.14 -19.59 7.35
N TRP A 451 -9.17 -19.09 6.61
CA TRP A 451 -9.34 -18.55 5.25
C TRP A 451 -10.42 -17.47 5.16
N SER A 452 -10.47 -16.56 6.13
CA SER A 452 -11.50 -15.51 6.23
C SER A 452 -10.92 -14.16 6.64
N TYR A 453 -11.49 -13.09 6.09
CA TYR A 453 -11.11 -11.70 6.37
C TYR A 453 -9.59 -11.48 6.28
N HIS A 454 -8.90 -11.09 7.36
CA HIS A 454 -7.45 -10.93 7.35
C HIS A 454 -6.68 -12.25 7.40
N ASN A 455 -7.30 -13.32 7.88
CA ASN A 455 -6.67 -14.63 8.04
C ASN A 455 -6.79 -15.47 6.77
N GLY A 456 -6.10 -15.05 5.71
CA GLY A 456 -6.08 -15.74 4.42
C GLY A 456 -7.35 -15.55 3.57
N GLY A 457 -8.12 -14.48 3.79
CA GLY A 457 -9.18 -14.07 2.88
C GLY A 457 -8.65 -13.52 1.55
N SER A 458 -9.47 -13.57 0.51
CA SER A 458 -9.22 -12.96 -0.80
C SER A 458 -9.83 -11.56 -0.86
N TRP A 459 -9.03 -10.54 -1.18
CA TRP A 459 -9.44 -9.14 -1.16
C TRP A 459 -9.38 -8.53 -2.57
N PRO A 460 -10.53 -8.21 -3.20
CA PRO A 460 -10.58 -7.65 -4.54
C PRO A 460 -9.81 -6.34 -4.70
N VAL A 461 -9.75 -5.51 -3.65
CA VAL A 461 -8.99 -4.25 -3.66
C VAL A 461 -7.51 -4.46 -3.99
N LEU A 462 -6.90 -5.60 -3.62
CA LEU A 462 -5.47 -5.84 -3.88
C LEU A 462 -5.15 -6.01 -5.39
N LEU A 463 -6.17 -6.20 -6.25
CA LEU A 463 -6.00 -6.30 -7.70
C LEU A 463 -5.23 -5.11 -8.30
N TRP A 464 -5.45 -3.88 -7.81
CA TRP A 464 -4.76 -2.71 -8.38
C TRP A 464 -3.26 -2.73 -8.05
N THR A 465 -2.88 -3.16 -6.84
CA THR A 465 -1.47 -3.29 -6.45
C THR A 465 -0.76 -4.39 -7.21
N LEU A 466 -1.44 -5.53 -7.42
CA LEU A 466 -0.95 -6.60 -8.27
C LEU A 466 -0.73 -6.09 -9.70
N THR A 467 -1.73 -5.43 -10.28
CA THR A 467 -1.66 -4.88 -11.63
C THR A 467 -0.50 -3.90 -11.79
N ALA A 468 -0.35 -2.96 -10.85
CA ALA A 468 0.75 -2.01 -10.85
C ALA A 468 2.11 -2.74 -10.79
N ALA A 469 2.26 -3.71 -9.89
CA ALA A 469 3.50 -4.48 -9.77
C ALA A 469 3.79 -5.26 -11.07
N CYS A 470 2.79 -5.92 -11.66
CA CYS A 470 2.91 -6.67 -12.91
C CYS A 470 3.35 -5.78 -14.08
N ILE A 471 2.82 -4.55 -14.19
CA ILE A 471 3.24 -3.60 -15.21
C ILE A 471 4.70 -3.19 -14.97
N LYS A 472 5.09 -2.89 -13.72
CA LYS A 472 6.46 -2.51 -13.38
C LYS A 472 7.50 -3.57 -13.74
N THR A 473 7.15 -4.84 -13.57
CA THR A 473 8.03 -5.98 -13.85
C THR A 473 7.92 -6.48 -15.28
N GLY A 474 7.15 -5.82 -16.16
CA GLY A 474 6.96 -6.27 -17.54
C GLY A 474 6.22 -7.62 -17.67
N ARG A 475 5.35 -7.94 -16.72
CA ARG A 475 4.54 -9.18 -16.68
C ARG A 475 3.02 -8.90 -16.73
N PRO A 476 2.50 -8.09 -17.68
CA PRO A 476 1.09 -7.68 -17.70
C PRO A 476 0.10 -8.84 -17.92
N GLN A 477 0.54 -9.98 -18.45
CA GLN A 477 -0.30 -11.17 -18.62
C GLN A 477 -0.85 -11.71 -17.29
N ILE A 478 -0.11 -11.57 -16.20
CA ILE A 478 -0.54 -11.96 -14.85
C ILE A 478 -1.75 -11.10 -14.43
N ALA A 479 -1.64 -9.78 -14.61
CA ALA A 479 -2.71 -8.84 -14.31
C ALA A 479 -3.96 -9.07 -15.18
N ARG A 480 -3.79 -9.34 -16.49
CA ARG A 480 -4.91 -9.68 -17.38
C ARG A 480 -5.68 -10.90 -16.87
N ARG A 481 -4.96 -11.99 -16.53
CA ARG A 481 -5.57 -13.21 -15.97
C ARG A 481 -6.32 -12.93 -14.66
N ALA A 482 -5.78 -12.07 -13.79
CA ALA A 482 -6.45 -11.70 -12.54
C ALA A 482 -7.72 -10.85 -12.78
N ILE A 483 -7.69 -9.93 -13.75
CA ILE A 483 -8.86 -9.14 -14.14
C ILE A 483 -9.95 -10.03 -14.74
N ASP A 484 -9.61 -10.98 -15.62
CA ASP A 484 -10.58 -11.92 -16.20
C ASP A 484 -11.32 -12.71 -15.09
N LEU A 485 -10.61 -13.12 -14.03
CA LEU A 485 -11.22 -13.77 -12.86
C LEU A 485 -12.21 -12.83 -12.15
N ILE A 486 -11.83 -11.58 -11.88
CA ILE A 486 -12.69 -10.60 -11.19
C ILE A 486 -13.92 -10.26 -12.04
N GLU A 487 -13.76 -10.03 -13.34
CA GLU A 487 -14.86 -9.65 -14.26
C GLU A 487 -15.91 -10.75 -14.37
N SER A 488 -15.56 -12.01 -14.07
CA SER A 488 -16.50 -13.14 -14.07
C SER A 488 -17.42 -13.22 -12.84
N ARG A 489 -17.14 -12.48 -11.76
CA ARG A 489 -17.83 -12.66 -10.45
C ARG A 489 -18.12 -11.38 -9.67
N LEU A 490 -17.20 -10.43 -9.63
CA LEU A 490 -17.23 -9.32 -8.65
C LEU A 490 -18.51 -8.48 -8.78
N HIS A 491 -18.91 -8.15 -10.02
CA HIS A 491 -20.17 -7.44 -10.28
C HIS A 491 -21.40 -8.29 -9.92
N ARG A 492 -21.43 -9.57 -10.32
CA ARG A 492 -22.53 -10.49 -10.02
C ARG A 492 -22.77 -10.66 -8.52
N ASP A 493 -21.70 -10.64 -7.73
CA ASP A 493 -21.75 -10.81 -6.27
C ASP A 493 -22.00 -9.48 -5.54
N CYS A 494 -22.32 -8.40 -6.26
CA CYS A 494 -22.57 -7.05 -5.74
C CYS A 494 -21.35 -6.43 -5.03
N TRP A 495 -20.16 -6.55 -5.61
CA TRP A 495 -18.92 -5.91 -5.16
C TRP A 495 -18.57 -6.13 -3.67
N PRO A 496 -18.39 -7.39 -3.23
CA PRO A 496 -18.06 -7.67 -1.83
C PRO A 496 -16.75 -7.04 -1.36
N GLU A 497 -16.67 -6.77 -0.06
CA GLU A 497 -15.45 -6.33 0.63
C GLU A 497 -14.32 -7.37 0.52
N TYR A 498 -14.65 -8.65 0.76
CA TYR A 498 -13.70 -9.77 0.71
C TYR A 498 -14.41 -11.10 0.41
N TYR A 499 -13.61 -12.12 0.10
CA TYR A 499 -14.03 -13.50 -0.18
C TYR A 499 -13.30 -14.48 0.74
N ASP A 500 -13.96 -15.58 1.08
CA ASP A 500 -13.50 -16.61 2.00
C ASP A 500 -13.18 -17.94 1.28
N GLY A 501 -12.40 -18.76 1.99
CA GLY A 501 -11.99 -20.09 1.59
C GLY A 501 -10.64 -20.10 0.86
N LYS A 502 -10.01 -21.29 0.83
CA LYS A 502 -8.69 -21.51 0.22
C LYS A 502 -8.57 -20.91 -1.18
N GLN A 503 -9.63 -21.03 -1.97
CA GLN A 503 -9.68 -20.54 -3.36
C GLN A 503 -10.44 -19.21 -3.54
N GLY A 504 -10.92 -18.57 -2.46
CA GLY A 504 -11.76 -17.36 -2.58
C GLY A 504 -13.12 -17.63 -3.24
N ARG A 505 -13.67 -18.83 -3.03
CA ARG A 505 -14.92 -19.29 -3.65
C ARG A 505 -16.16 -18.67 -3.02
N TYR A 506 -16.14 -18.41 -1.72
CA TYR A 506 -17.31 -17.96 -0.98
C TYR A 506 -17.24 -16.45 -0.78
N VAL A 507 -18.37 -15.74 -0.87
CA VAL A 507 -18.44 -14.35 -0.41
C VAL A 507 -18.08 -14.32 1.08
N GLY A 508 -17.34 -13.30 1.51
CA GLY A 508 -16.83 -13.23 2.88
C GLY A 508 -17.94 -13.29 3.92
N LYS A 509 -17.67 -14.00 5.03
CA LYS A 509 -18.67 -14.29 6.09
C LYS A 509 -19.40 -13.06 6.63
N GLN A 510 -18.72 -11.91 6.67
CA GLN A 510 -19.25 -10.61 7.10
C GLN A 510 -18.87 -9.52 6.09
N ALA A 511 -18.67 -9.87 4.81
CA ALA A 511 -18.30 -8.91 3.78
C ALA A 511 -19.48 -7.98 3.49
N ARG A 512 -19.23 -6.68 3.55
CA ARG A 512 -20.19 -5.69 3.04
C ARG A 512 -20.25 -5.74 1.53
N LYS A 513 -21.43 -5.48 0.97
CA LYS A 513 -21.61 -5.29 -0.47
C LYS A 513 -21.30 -3.85 -0.84
N TYR A 514 -21.05 -3.61 -2.13
CA TYR A 514 -20.72 -2.28 -2.64
C TYR A 514 -19.59 -1.62 -1.85
N GLN A 515 -18.57 -2.40 -1.52
CA GLN A 515 -17.38 -1.89 -0.85
C GLN A 515 -16.59 -1.04 -1.85
N THR A 516 -16.38 0.22 -1.50
CA THR A 516 -15.88 1.25 -2.41
C THR A 516 -14.49 0.93 -2.95
N TRP A 517 -13.58 0.45 -2.11
CA TRP A 517 -12.22 0.10 -2.56
C TRP A 517 -12.15 -1.15 -3.44
N SER A 518 -13.15 -2.05 -3.39
CA SER A 518 -13.23 -3.22 -4.26
C SER A 518 -13.62 -2.79 -5.67
N ILE A 519 -14.53 -1.81 -5.77
CA ILE A 519 -14.92 -1.15 -7.01
C ILE A 519 -13.75 -0.33 -7.57
N ALA A 520 -13.17 0.54 -6.75
CA ALA A 520 -12.08 1.42 -7.17
C ALA A 520 -10.82 0.64 -7.55
N GLY A 521 -10.47 -0.43 -6.81
CA GLY A 521 -9.33 -1.29 -7.14
C GLY A 521 -9.47 -1.95 -8.51
N TYR A 522 -10.67 -2.39 -8.88
CA TYR A 522 -10.96 -2.88 -10.24
C TYR A 522 -10.77 -1.78 -11.30
N LEU A 523 -11.35 -0.60 -11.09
CA LEU A 523 -11.22 0.53 -12.03
C LEU A 523 -9.75 0.92 -12.25
N VAL A 524 -8.99 1.08 -11.18
CA VAL A 524 -7.56 1.42 -11.24
C VAL A 524 -6.78 0.36 -12.03
N ALA A 525 -7.04 -0.93 -11.78
CA ALA A 525 -6.38 -2.01 -12.52
C ALA A 525 -6.67 -1.94 -14.04
N LYS A 526 -7.93 -1.70 -14.43
CA LYS A 526 -8.32 -1.53 -15.84
C LYS A 526 -7.62 -0.33 -16.47
N MET A 527 -7.66 0.83 -15.82
CA MET A 527 -7.03 2.06 -16.33
C MET A 527 -5.52 1.93 -16.47
N MET A 528 -4.84 1.26 -15.52
CA MET A 528 -3.40 1.01 -15.63
C MET A 528 -3.04 0.04 -16.77
N LEU A 529 -3.86 -0.97 -17.06
CA LEU A 529 -3.61 -1.84 -18.21
C LEU A 529 -3.88 -1.14 -19.55
N GLU A 530 -4.86 -0.25 -19.60
CA GLU A 530 -5.20 0.55 -20.78
C GLU A 530 -4.11 1.61 -21.06
N ASP A 531 -3.58 2.25 -20.02
CA ASP A 531 -2.46 3.17 -20.10
C ASP A 531 -1.39 2.88 -19.02
N PRO A 532 -0.39 2.04 -19.34
CA PRO A 532 0.71 1.71 -18.43
C PRO A 532 1.52 2.92 -17.95
N SER A 533 1.43 4.09 -18.62
CA SER A 533 2.16 5.30 -18.18
C SER A 533 1.67 5.82 -16.82
N HIS A 534 0.43 5.46 -16.42
CA HIS A 534 -0.13 5.78 -15.11
C HIS A 534 0.66 5.17 -13.95
N ILE A 535 1.48 4.14 -14.19
CA ILE A 535 2.28 3.52 -13.13
C ILE A 535 3.21 4.53 -12.44
N GLY A 536 3.73 5.53 -13.16
CA GLY A 536 4.65 6.53 -12.60
C GLY A 536 4.06 7.34 -11.43
N MET A 537 2.72 7.38 -11.31
CA MET A 537 2.04 8.01 -10.17
C MET A 537 2.26 7.24 -8.87
N ILE A 538 2.34 5.91 -8.93
CA ILE A 538 2.40 5.02 -7.76
C ILE A 538 3.64 4.10 -7.74
N SER A 539 4.61 4.32 -8.62
CA SER A 539 5.91 3.66 -8.60
C SER A 539 7.06 4.66 -8.52
N LEU A 540 8.21 4.19 -8.03
CA LEU A 540 9.48 4.88 -8.08
C LEU A 540 10.51 4.01 -8.80
N GLU A 541 11.37 4.65 -9.59
CA GLU A 541 12.48 3.99 -10.26
C GLU A 541 13.56 3.54 -9.28
N GLU A 542 14.48 2.70 -9.75
CA GLU A 542 15.66 2.30 -8.98
C GLU A 542 16.48 3.51 -8.53
N ASP A 543 16.91 3.50 -7.27
CA ASP A 543 17.83 4.50 -6.78
C ASP A 543 19.26 4.10 -7.15
N LYS A 544 19.84 4.84 -8.11
CA LYS A 544 21.22 4.62 -8.58
C LYS A 544 22.26 4.73 -7.45
N GLN A 545 21.94 5.40 -6.35
CA GLN A 545 22.82 5.53 -5.18
C GLN A 545 22.74 4.31 -4.25
N MET A 546 21.62 3.58 -4.25
CA MET A 546 21.41 2.38 -3.44
C MET A 546 21.95 1.12 -4.13
N LYS A 547 23.27 1.03 -4.31
CA LYS A 547 23.89 -0.17 -4.88
C LYS A 547 23.67 -1.39 -3.95
N PRO A 548 23.25 -2.55 -4.48
CA PRO A 548 23.24 -3.78 -3.70
C PRO A 548 24.67 -4.13 -3.27
N VAL A 549 24.87 -4.42 -1.99
CA VAL A 549 26.15 -4.95 -1.49
C VAL A 549 26.29 -6.38 -2.00
N ILE A 550 27.24 -6.61 -2.91
CA ILE A 550 27.60 -7.96 -3.36
C ILE A 550 28.16 -8.72 -2.15
N LYS A 551 27.37 -9.65 -1.58
CA LYS A 551 27.92 -10.64 -0.63
C LYS A 551 28.86 -11.54 -1.42
N ARG A 552 30.18 -11.45 -1.18
CA ARG A 552 31.12 -12.47 -1.66
C ARG A 552 30.75 -13.78 -0.98
N SER A 553 30.30 -14.76 -1.76
CA SER A 553 30.17 -16.14 -1.34
C SER A 553 31.53 -16.61 -0.83
N ALA A 554 31.64 -16.98 0.45
CA ALA A 554 32.80 -17.71 0.92
C ALA A 554 32.70 -19.13 0.36
N SER A 555 33.24 -19.36 -0.84
CA SER A 555 33.51 -20.71 -1.33
C SER A 555 34.64 -21.29 -0.47
N TRP A 556 34.28 -22.16 0.47
CA TRP A 556 35.26 -22.99 1.17
C TRP A 556 35.62 -24.16 0.26
N THR A 557 36.86 -24.16 -0.26
CA THR A 557 37.50 -25.35 -0.82
C THR A 557 37.97 -26.25 0.33
N CYS A 558 37.45 -27.47 0.38
CA CYS A 558 38.23 -28.66 0.76
C CYS A 558 38.25 -29.58 -0.45
#